data_AF-A0A5K7X4J6-F1
#
_entry.id   AF-A0A5K7X4J6-F1
#
_cell.length_a   1.000
_cell.length_b   1.000
_cell.length_c   1.000
_cell.angle_alpha   90.00
_cell.angle_beta   90.00
_cell.angle_gamma   90.00
#
_symmetry.space_group_name_H-M   'P 1'
#
loop_
_entity.id
_entity.type
_entity.pdbx_description
1 polymer ?
#
loop_
_entity_poly.entity_id
_entity_poly.type
_entity_poly.pdbx_seq_one_letter_code
_entity_poly.pdbx_strand_id
1 'polypeptide(L)'
;MSRRITFARASGFTLVELLVVIAIIGVLVALLLPAVQAAREASRMSSCRNNIKQLSLAMAMHESTHKCLPSSGWLGDWTGDPNAGATTGQPGGWVYNILPFIEQSAVHQIGKGMTGVDLKKELARRDAMPIGFLNCPTRRPSIAYPNVYNKVAINGRYAEFHARSDYAANAGDIAQLETWCELHVPKAFDAAKQLNWRPNIDWHNGIGYCGAIIQFRHITDGTSNTYAVGERFLEPEASLRGEAKADDWPMYNGFQDDLMRSVYYDPAFPDKAQIPKPDVDGVEDSYRFGSSHPSGLNMGMCDGSVTTISFDIDPEVHRRSGHRSDEGGPRQPDHDPKLP
;
A
#
# COMPACT_ATOMS: atom_id res chain seq x y z
N MET A 1 -0.38 -79.24 -31.57
CA MET A 1 0.29 -77.99 -31.97
C MET A 1 0.73 -77.24 -30.72
N SER A 2 2.02 -77.25 -30.39
CA SER A 2 2.57 -76.55 -29.21
C SER A 2 3.17 -75.21 -29.66
N ARG A 3 2.64 -74.10 -29.16
CA ARG A 3 3.18 -72.74 -29.38
C ARG A 3 4.32 -72.51 -28.38
N ARG A 4 5.55 -72.34 -28.87
CA ARG A 4 6.68 -71.86 -28.06
C ARG A 4 6.54 -70.35 -27.84
N ILE A 5 6.46 -69.93 -26.58
CA ILE A 5 6.53 -68.52 -26.17
C ILE A 5 8.01 -68.19 -25.95
N THR A 6 8.57 -67.29 -26.75
CA THR A 6 9.94 -66.78 -26.58
C THR A 6 9.89 -65.61 -25.61
N PHE A 7 10.42 -65.77 -24.39
CA PHE A 7 10.61 -64.65 -23.46
C PHE A 7 11.80 -63.81 -23.93
N ALA A 8 11.57 -62.53 -24.24
CA ALA A 8 12.63 -61.57 -24.45
C ALA A 8 13.44 -61.42 -23.14
N ARG A 9 14.78 -61.47 -23.23
CA ARG A 9 15.66 -61.21 -22.08
C ARG A 9 15.45 -59.77 -21.62
N ALA A 10 14.84 -59.57 -20.45
CA ALA A 10 14.88 -58.29 -19.76
C ALA A 10 16.32 -58.07 -19.26
N SER A 11 16.94 -56.97 -19.67
CA SER A 11 18.21 -56.50 -19.09
C SER A 11 17.95 -56.12 -17.63
N GLY A 12 18.58 -56.84 -16.68
CA GLY A 12 18.48 -56.53 -15.25
C GLY A 12 19.24 -55.25 -14.93
N PHE A 13 18.59 -54.35 -14.21
CA PHE A 13 19.19 -53.11 -13.70
C PHE A 13 19.92 -53.40 -12.38
N THR A 14 21.18 -52.97 -12.25
CA THR A 14 21.95 -53.17 -11.03
C THR A 14 21.61 -52.11 -9.97
N LEU A 15 21.72 -52.49 -8.69
CA LEU A 15 21.51 -51.56 -7.58
C LEU A 15 22.43 -50.33 -7.66
N VAL A 16 23.65 -50.52 -8.17
CA VAL A 16 24.64 -49.44 -8.35
C VAL A 16 24.20 -48.46 -9.43
N GLU A 17 23.69 -48.93 -10.57
CA GLU A 17 23.16 -48.06 -11.64
C GLU A 17 21.97 -47.23 -11.13
N LEU A 18 21.08 -47.81 -10.33
CA LEU A 18 20.00 -47.06 -9.69
C LEU A 18 20.53 -45.97 -8.78
N LEU A 19 21.50 -46.32 -7.93
CA LEU A 19 22.06 -45.43 -6.93
C LEU A 19 22.78 -44.23 -7.57
N VAL A 20 23.52 -44.45 -8.67
CA VAL A 20 24.17 -43.36 -9.40
C VAL A 20 23.16 -42.41 -10.02
N VAL A 21 22.08 -42.92 -10.64
CA VAL A 21 21.05 -42.09 -11.25
C VAL A 21 20.34 -41.22 -10.21
N ILE A 22 19.93 -41.80 -9.08
CA ILE A 22 19.29 -41.02 -8.01
C ILE A 22 20.27 -40.00 -7.40
N ALA A 23 21.56 -40.32 -7.30
CA ALA A 23 22.57 -39.38 -6.82
C ALA A 23 22.72 -38.19 -7.77
N ILE A 24 22.79 -38.42 -9.08
CA ILE A 24 22.87 -37.34 -10.08
C ILE A 24 21.61 -36.47 -10.05
N ILE A 25 20.42 -37.07 -10.02
CA ILE A 25 19.16 -36.33 -9.91
C ILE A 25 19.12 -35.51 -8.61
N GLY A 26 19.56 -36.10 -7.49
CA GLY A 26 19.65 -35.42 -6.20
C GLY A 26 20.54 -34.18 -6.24
N VAL A 27 21.73 -34.29 -6.83
CA VAL A 27 22.63 -33.14 -7.01
C VAL A 27 22.01 -32.07 -7.91
N LEU A 28 21.42 -32.46 -9.05
CA LEU A 28 20.79 -31.51 -9.96
C LEU A 28 19.63 -30.76 -9.29
N VAL A 29 18.75 -31.47 -8.57
CA VAL A 29 17.64 -30.85 -7.85
C VAL A 29 18.13 -29.94 -6.73
N ALA A 30 19.16 -30.34 -5.98
CA ALA A 30 19.74 -29.52 -4.92
C ALA A 30 20.31 -28.18 -5.44
N LEU A 31 20.90 -28.18 -6.64
CA LEU A 31 21.40 -26.96 -7.27
C LEU A 31 20.30 -26.11 -7.94
N LEU A 32 19.24 -26.76 -8.45
CA LEU A 32 18.15 -26.07 -9.14
C LEU A 32 17.12 -25.44 -8.19
N LEU A 33 16.85 -26.03 -7.03
CA LEU A 33 15.81 -25.55 -6.13
C LEU A 33 16.05 -24.10 -5.63
N PRO A 34 17.25 -23.72 -5.15
CA PRO A 34 17.53 -22.34 -4.76
C PRO A 34 17.41 -21.37 -5.94
N ALA A 35 17.88 -21.78 -7.12
CA ALA A 35 17.82 -20.96 -8.33
C ALA A 35 16.38 -20.70 -8.78
N VAL A 36 15.52 -21.73 -8.77
CA VAL A 36 14.10 -21.59 -9.11
C VAL A 36 13.37 -20.70 -8.12
N GLN A 37 13.70 -20.78 -6.83
CA GLN A 37 13.11 -19.91 -5.80
C GLN A 37 13.52 -18.44 -6.00
N ALA A 38 14.81 -18.18 -6.21
CA ALA A 38 15.32 -16.84 -6.50
C ALA A 38 14.69 -16.25 -7.77
N ALA A 39 14.57 -17.04 -8.84
CA ALA A 39 13.93 -16.61 -10.09
C ALA A 39 12.44 -16.29 -9.90
N ARG A 40 11.71 -17.09 -9.11
CA ARG A 40 10.29 -16.81 -8.78
C ARG A 40 10.16 -15.51 -8.01
N GLU A 41 11.06 -15.25 -7.08
CA GLU A 41 11.00 -14.04 -6.27
C GLU A 41 11.34 -12.78 -7.08
N ALA A 42 12.36 -12.86 -7.94
CA ALA A 42 12.67 -11.77 -8.88
C ALA A 42 11.49 -11.45 -9.81
N SER A 43 10.72 -12.46 -10.24
CA SER A 43 9.50 -12.27 -11.02
C SER A 43 8.38 -11.57 -10.22
N ARG A 44 8.18 -11.96 -8.96
CA ARG A 44 7.21 -11.31 -8.08
C ARG A 44 7.58 -9.86 -7.79
N MET A 45 8.86 -9.59 -7.50
CA MET A 45 9.37 -8.23 -7.33
C MET A 45 9.19 -7.38 -8.59
N SER A 46 9.45 -7.95 -9.76
CA SER A 46 9.20 -7.27 -11.04
C SER A 46 7.73 -6.95 -11.25
N SER A 47 6.82 -7.83 -10.79
CA SER A 47 5.38 -7.59 -10.81
C SER A 47 4.99 -6.42 -9.90
N CYS A 48 5.49 -6.37 -8.66
CA CYS A 48 5.25 -5.25 -7.74
C CYS A 48 5.80 -3.92 -8.29
N ARG A 49 7.01 -3.95 -8.87
CA ARG A 49 7.62 -2.79 -9.54
C ARG A 49 6.74 -2.26 -10.66
N ASN A 50 6.15 -3.13 -11.46
CA ASN A 50 5.19 -2.73 -12.49
C ASN A 50 3.87 -2.21 -11.88
N ASN A 51 3.41 -2.81 -10.77
CA ASN A 51 2.21 -2.32 -10.08
C ASN A 51 2.42 -0.88 -9.61
N ILE A 52 3.52 -0.61 -8.92
CA ILE A 52 3.87 0.75 -8.46
C ILE A 52 4.02 1.72 -9.63
N LYS A 53 4.60 1.28 -10.76
CA LYS A 53 4.68 2.10 -11.98
C LYS A 53 3.28 2.58 -12.40
N GLN A 54 2.29 1.69 -12.54
CA GLN A 54 0.96 2.15 -12.98
C GLN A 54 0.22 2.91 -11.87
N LEU A 55 0.41 2.57 -10.58
CA LEU A 55 -0.17 3.34 -9.49
C LEU A 55 0.31 4.78 -9.52
N SER A 56 1.62 5.01 -9.64
CA SER A 56 2.17 6.35 -9.73
C SER A 56 1.70 7.09 -11.00
N LEU A 57 1.69 6.42 -12.15
CA LEU A 57 1.14 7.01 -13.38
C LEU A 57 -0.35 7.37 -13.23
N ALA A 58 -1.14 6.55 -12.54
CA ALA A 58 -2.54 6.84 -12.25
C ALA A 58 -2.70 8.07 -11.35
N MET A 59 -1.82 8.27 -10.37
CA MET A 59 -1.78 9.50 -9.57
C MET A 59 -1.46 10.73 -10.44
N ALA A 60 -0.52 10.61 -11.39
CA ALA A 60 -0.21 11.68 -12.34
C ALA A 60 -1.37 11.95 -13.33
N MET A 61 -2.10 10.92 -13.76
CA MET A 61 -3.30 11.06 -14.60
C MET A 61 -4.43 11.76 -13.84
N HIS A 62 -4.59 11.46 -12.54
CA HIS A 62 -5.50 12.18 -11.65
C HIS A 62 -5.11 13.67 -11.57
N GLU A 63 -3.82 13.99 -11.42
CA GLU A 63 -3.33 15.37 -11.45
C GLU A 63 -3.66 16.07 -12.76
N SER A 64 -3.37 15.43 -13.89
CA SER A 64 -3.66 15.99 -15.21
C SER A 64 -5.15 16.33 -15.40
N THR A 65 -6.03 15.44 -14.91
CA THR A 65 -7.49 15.54 -15.05
C THR A 65 -8.12 16.53 -14.06
N HIS A 66 -7.71 16.46 -12.78
CA HIS A 66 -8.36 17.18 -11.67
C HIS A 66 -7.54 18.37 -11.15
N LYS A 67 -6.35 18.61 -11.71
CA LYS A 67 -5.38 19.65 -11.30
C LYS A 67 -4.88 19.50 -9.86
N CYS A 68 -4.92 18.27 -9.35
CA CYS A 68 -4.34 17.87 -8.08
C CYS A 68 -4.06 16.37 -8.06
N LEU A 69 -3.02 15.98 -7.33
CA LEU A 69 -2.80 14.59 -6.96
C LEU A 69 -4.04 14.03 -6.23
N PRO A 70 -4.25 12.70 -6.25
CA PRO A 70 -5.38 12.11 -5.56
C PRO A 70 -5.30 12.42 -4.08
N SER A 71 -6.40 12.97 -3.55
CA SER A 71 -6.52 13.26 -2.13
C SER A 71 -6.35 11.98 -1.31
N SER A 72 -5.73 12.09 -0.14
CA SER A 72 -5.76 11.01 0.85
C SER A 72 -7.11 10.87 1.55
N GLY A 73 -8.14 11.63 1.15
CA GLY A 73 -9.50 11.53 1.68
C GLY A 73 -9.64 12.33 2.97
N TRP A 74 -10.69 12.06 3.76
CA TRP A 74 -10.83 12.66 5.09
C TRP A 74 -10.04 11.83 6.11
N LEU A 75 -10.60 11.44 7.26
CA LEU A 75 -9.95 10.48 8.16
C LEU A 75 -10.22 9.03 7.69
N GLY A 76 -9.39 8.08 8.13
CA GLY A 76 -9.51 6.65 7.86
C GLY A 76 -10.84 6.00 8.23
N ASP A 77 -11.69 6.66 9.02
CA ASP A 77 -13.05 6.21 9.30
C ASP A 77 -14.10 6.71 8.28
N TRP A 78 -13.66 7.31 7.19
CA TRP A 78 -14.49 7.63 6.03
C TRP A 78 -14.09 6.78 4.83
N THR A 79 -15.08 6.36 4.03
CA THR A 79 -14.84 5.58 2.82
C THR A 79 -15.21 6.37 1.57
N GLY A 80 -14.64 6.03 0.42
CA GLY A 80 -14.93 6.71 -0.85
C GLY A 80 -16.43 6.84 -1.14
N ASP A 81 -16.86 7.98 -1.66
CA ASP A 81 -18.25 8.23 -2.03
C ASP A 81 -18.32 8.71 -3.50
N PRO A 82 -18.97 7.96 -4.40
CA PRO A 82 -19.04 8.30 -5.82
C PRO A 82 -19.82 9.60 -6.09
N ASN A 83 -20.59 10.09 -5.12
CA ASN A 83 -21.37 11.31 -5.22
C ASN A 83 -20.60 12.56 -4.75
N ALA A 84 -19.39 12.38 -4.21
CA ALA A 84 -18.65 13.44 -3.52
C ALA A 84 -17.54 14.13 -4.37
N GLY A 85 -17.43 13.76 -5.65
CA GLY A 85 -16.42 14.31 -6.57
C GLY A 85 -15.05 13.66 -6.40
N ALA A 86 -14.00 14.30 -6.91
CA ALA A 86 -12.62 13.77 -6.92
C ALA A 86 -11.60 14.70 -6.22
N THR A 87 -12.08 15.70 -5.48
CA THR A 87 -11.23 16.72 -4.85
C THR A 87 -11.58 16.86 -3.37
N THR A 88 -11.84 18.07 -2.89
CA THR A 88 -12.02 18.40 -1.49
C THR A 88 -13.22 17.68 -0.86
N GLY A 89 -14.28 17.44 -1.63
CA GLY A 89 -15.48 16.76 -1.18
C GLY A 89 -15.32 15.26 -0.99
N GLN A 90 -14.25 14.64 -1.53
CA GLN A 90 -14.12 13.19 -1.56
C GLN A 90 -13.61 12.64 -0.19
N PRO A 91 -14.42 11.84 0.54
CA PRO A 91 -13.98 11.16 1.76
C PRO A 91 -12.93 10.07 1.55
N GLY A 92 -12.97 9.38 0.41
CA GLY A 92 -12.07 8.26 0.12
C GLY A 92 -10.66 8.72 -0.22
N GLY A 93 -9.69 7.88 0.11
CA GLY A 93 -8.28 8.13 -0.06
C GLY A 93 -7.76 7.88 -1.46
N TRP A 94 -6.43 7.87 -1.58
CA TRP A 94 -5.76 7.92 -2.87
C TRP A 94 -6.15 6.73 -3.77
N VAL A 95 -6.28 5.54 -3.19
CA VAL A 95 -6.71 4.32 -3.90
C VAL A 95 -8.07 4.51 -4.56
N TYR A 96 -9.07 5.01 -3.82
CA TYR A 96 -10.40 5.23 -4.37
C TYR A 96 -10.36 6.23 -5.54
N ASN A 97 -9.63 7.34 -5.36
CA ASN A 97 -9.53 8.39 -6.36
C ASN A 97 -8.86 7.92 -7.66
N ILE A 98 -7.91 6.97 -7.60
CA ILE A 98 -7.22 6.49 -8.80
C ILE A 98 -7.97 5.38 -9.56
N LEU A 99 -9.05 4.81 -9.00
CA LEU A 99 -9.77 3.68 -9.61
C LEU A 99 -10.13 3.88 -11.09
N PRO A 100 -10.63 5.06 -11.54
CA PRO A 100 -10.94 5.27 -12.96
C PRO A 100 -9.71 5.22 -13.87
N PHE A 101 -8.52 5.49 -13.34
CA PHE A 101 -7.25 5.54 -14.07
C PHE A 101 -6.48 4.20 -14.04
N ILE A 102 -7.01 3.19 -13.34
CA ILE A 102 -6.48 1.81 -13.31
C ILE A 102 -7.51 0.79 -13.80
N GLU A 103 -8.40 1.20 -14.71
CA GLU A 103 -9.44 0.34 -15.30
C GLU A 103 -10.45 -0.23 -14.27
N GLN A 104 -10.62 0.42 -13.13
CA GLN A 104 -11.57 0.05 -12.06
C GLN A 104 -12.76 1.02 -11.95
N SER A 105 -13.17 1.61 -13.09
CA SER A 105 -14.31 2.53 -13.15
C SER A 105 -15.61 1.92 -12.61
N ALA A 106 -15.84 0.61 -12.84
CA ALA A 106 -17.03 -0.07 -12.32
C ALA A 106 -17.07 -0.09 -10.77
N VAL A 107 -15.91 -0.33 -10.13
CA VAL A 107 -15.77 -0.32 -8.67
C VAL A 107 -15.93 1.09 -8.12
N HIS A 108 -15.35 2.08 -8.79
CA HIS A 108 -15.47 3.50 -8.40
C HIS A 108 -16.93 3.98 -8.34
N GLN A 109 -17.76 3.56 -9.30
CA GLN A 109 -19.15 4.03 -9.44
C GLN A 109 -20.17 3.26 -8.58
N ILE A 110 -19.76 2.27 -7.77
CA ILE A 110 -20.67 1.55 -6.87
C ILE A 110 -21.34 2.53 -5.90
N GLY A 111 -22.67 2.59 -5.94
CA GLY A 111 -23.47 3.53 -5.13
C GLY A 111 -23.74 4.89 -5.77
N LYS A 112 -23.28 5.14 -7.02
CA LYS A 112 -23.52 6.42 -7.70
C LYS A 112 -25.02 6.69 -7.85
N GLY A 113 -25.46 7.88 -7.45
CA GLY A 113 -26.86 8.31 -7.48
C GLY A 113 -27.73 7.76 -6.33
N MET A 114 -27.20 6.85 -5.50
CA MET A 114 -27.89 6.37 -4.31
C MET A 114 -27.68 7.32 -3.13
N THR A 115 -28.58 7.26 -2.14
CA THR A 115 -28.48 8.06 -0.92
C THR A 115 -28.87 7.24 0.30
N GLY A 116 -28.68 7.80 1.50
CA GLY A 116 -29.15 7.19 2.74
C GLY A 116 -28.61 5.78 2.97
N VAL A 117 -29.46 4.88 3.46
CA VAL A 117 -29.06 3.52 3.85
C VAL A 117 -28.60 2.68 2.66
N ASP A 118 -29.16 2.89 1.47
CA ASP A 118 -28.83 2.10 0.28
C ASP A 118 -27.42 2.42 -0.22
N LEU A 119 -27.06 3.71 -0.22
CA LEU A 119 -25.67 4.12 -0.48
C LEU A 119 -24.72 3.43 0.51
N LYS A 120 -24.99 3.53 1.82
CA LYS A 120 -24.11 2.96 2.85
C LYS A 120 -23.88 1.45 2.67
N LYS A 121 -24.90 0.70 2.21
CA LYS A 121 -24.79 -0.74 1.92
C LYS A 121 -23.90 -1.02 0.72
N GLU A 122 -24.06 -0.26 -0.37
CA GLU A 122 -23.23 -0.44 -1.57
C GLU A 122 -21.77 -0.05 -1.33
N LEU A 123 -21.51 0.98 -0.50
CA LEU A 123 -20.15 1.31 -0.08
C LEU A 123 -19.50 0.16 0.71
N ALA A 124 -20.24 -0.44 1.66
CA ALA A 124 -19.75 -1.62 2.39
C ALA A 124 -19.48 -2.82 1.46
N ARG A 125 -20.31 -3.01 0.42
CA ARG A 125 -20.09 -4.05 -0.60
C ARG A 125 -18.80 -3.81 -1.39
N ARG A 126 -18.58 -2.56 -1.83
CA ARG A 126 -17.33 -2.16 -2.51
C ARG A 126 -16.12 -2.37 -1.60
N ASP A 127 -16.24 -2.04 -0.33
CA ASP A 127 -15.13 -2.11 0.62
C ASP A 127 -14.61 -3.53 0.86
N ALA A 128 -15.39 -4.55 0.48
CA ALA A 128 -15.00 -5.96 0.45
C ALA A 128 -14.46 -6.44 -0.91
N MET A 129 -14.35 -5.60 -1.94
CA MET A 129 -13.92 -6.01 -3.28
C MET A 129 -12.39 -5.89 -3.45
N PRO A 130 -11.65 -7.00 -3.60
CA PRO A 130 -10.21 -6.96 -3.83
C PRO A 130 -9.87 -6.53 -5.26
N ILE A 131 -8.74 -5.83 -5.40
CA ILE A 131 -8.14 -5.46 -6.68
C ILE A 131 -6.73 -6.01 -6.68
N GLY A 132 -6.48 -7.06 -7.46
CA GLY A 132 -5.19 -7.76 -7.39
C GLY A 132 -3.98 -6.92 -7.75
N PHE A 133 -4.20 -5.83 -8.49
CA PHE A 133 -3.19 -4.82 -8.77
C PHE A 133 -2.65 -4.12 -7.52
N LEU A 134 -3.43 -4.05 -6.45
CA LEU A 134 -3.07 -3.44 -5.17
C LEU A 134 -2.49 -4.43 -4.16
N ASN A 135 -2.27 -5.70 -4.54
CA ASN A 135 -1.65 -6.70 -3.69
C ASN A 135 -0.29 -7.15 -4.22
N CYS A 136 0.65 -7.36 -3.30
CA CYS A 136 1.97 -7.91 -3.59
C CYS A 136 1.85 -9.45 -3.65
N PRO A 137 2.18 -10.10 -4.79
CA PRO A 137 2.11 -11.56 -4.91
C PRO A 137 3.10 -12.31 -4.01
N THR A 138 4.11 -11.64 -3.45
CA THR A 138 4.97 -12.22 -2.40
C THR A 138 4.26 -12.21 -1.05
N ARG A 139 3.49 -11.15 -0.76
CA ARG A 139 2.85 -10.99 0.55
C ARG A 139 1.57 -11.80 0.68
N ARG A 140 0.64 -11.66 -0.27
CA ARG A 140 -0.71 -12.20 -0.08
C ARG A 140 -1.51 -12.43 -1.38
N PRO A 141 -2.50 -13.36 -1.34
CA PRO A 141 -3.49 -13.46 -2.40
C PRO A 141 -4.43 -12.25 -2.43
N SER A 142 -4.96 -11.95 -3.62
CA SER A 142 -5.93 -10.86 -3.82
C SER A 142 -7.35 -11.30 -3.43
N ILE A 143 -7.60 -11.44 -2.14
CA ILE A 143 -8.92 -11.75 -1.56
C ILE A 143 -9.32 -10.69 -0.52
N ALA A 144 -10.58 -10.74 -0.07
CA ALA A 144 -11.01 -9.95 1.07
C ALA A 144 -10.62 -10.65 2.38
N TYR A 145 -10.24 -9.87 3.39
CA TYR A 145 -9.76 -10.34 4.69
C TYR A 145 -10.78 -10.05 5.79
N PRO A 146 -10.86 -10.87 6.85
CA PRO A 146 -11.81 -10.66 7.94
C PRO A 146 -11.68 -9.27 8.58
N ASN A 147 -12.81 -8.63 8.84
CA ASN A 147 -12.90 -7.40 9.62
C ASN A 147 -12.97 -7.70 11.12
N VAL A 148 -11.89 -8.24 11.69
CA VAL A 148 -11.86 -8.75 13.07
C VAL A 148 -12.11 -7.68 14.14
N TYR A 149 -11.80 -6.42 13.83
CA TYR A 149 -11.98 -5.28 14.73
C TYR A 149 -13.31 -4.55 14.56
N ASN A 150 -14.22 -5.08 13.74
CA ASN A 150 -15.53 -4.47 13.45
C ASN A 150 -15.43 -3.01 13.01
N LYS A 151 -14.43 -2.67 12.20
CA LYS A 151 -14.27 -1.32 11.66
C LYS A 151 -15.43 -1.02 10.72
N VAL A 152 -16.04 0.16 10.85
CA VAL A 152 -17.15 0.60 10.02
C VAL A 152 -16.94 2.05 9.66
N ALA A 153 -16.92 2.36 8.37
CA ALA A 153 -16.83 3.73 7.91
C ALA A 153 -18.10 4.52 8.31
N ILE A 154 -17.95 5.78 8.69
CA ILE A 154 -19.03 6.68 9.13
C ILE A 154 -20.13 6.78 8.05
N ASN A 155 -19.71 6.91 6.79
CA ASN A 155 -20.60 6.92 5.64
C ASN A 155 -20.88 5.52 5.05
N GLY A 156 -20.44 4.45 5.69
CA GLY A 156 -20.64 3.06 5.26
C GLY A 156 -21.59 2.25 6.15
N ARG A 157 -21.66 0.95 5.87
CA ARG A 157 -22.24 -0.09 6.73
C ARG A 157 -21.17 -1.11 7.07
N TYR A 158 -21.47 -1.94 8.06
CA TYR A 158 -20.63 -3.07 8.42
C TYR A 158 -20.47 -4.02 7.23
N ALA A 159 -19.22 -4.39 6.95
CA ALA A 159 -18.85 -5.48 6.07
C ALA A 159 -18.05 -6.50 6.90
N GLU A 160 -18.33 -7.78 6.69
CA GLU A 160 -17.62 -8.87 7.36
C GLU A 160 -16.17 -8.99 6.88
N PHE A 161 -15.91 -8.57 5.65
CA PHE A 161 -14.59 -8.62 5.03
C PHE A 161 -14.22 -7.26 4.44
N HIS A 162 -12.93 -6.95 4.46
CA HIS A 162 -12.35 -5.77 3.84
C HIS A 162 -11.29 -6.17 2.82
N ALA A 163 -11.28 -5.46 1.71
CA ALA A 163 -10.23 -5.54 0.73
C ALA A 163 -9.05 -4.66 1.14
N ARG A 164 -7.82 -5.14 0.96
CA ARG A 164 -6.61 -4.52 1.51
C ARG A 164 -5.61 -4.11 0.43
N SER A 165 -4.79 -3.10 0.70
CA SER A 165 -3.70 -2.66 -0.19
C SER A 165 -2.34 -3.04 0.38
N ASP A 166 -1.38 -3.39 -0.45
CA ASP A 166 0.03 -3.62 -0.09
C ASP A 166 0.95 -2.44 -0.36
N TYR A 167 0.37 -1.39 -0.92
CA TYR A 167 1.02 -0.15 -1.24
C TYR A 167 0.42 0.99 -0.43
N ALA A 168 1.23 1.99 -0.13
CA ALA A 168 0.82 3.18 0.59
C ALA A 168 1.40 4.44 -0.08
N ALA A 169 0.67 5.55 0.02
CA ALA A 169 1.13 6.83 -0.46
C ALA A 169 1.99 7.55 0.59
N ASN A 170 2.84 8.46 0.11
CA ASN A 170 3.77 9.23 0.92
C ASN A 170 3.08 10.39 1.66
N ALA A 171 3.04 10.31 2.99
CA ALA A 171 2.56 11.37 3.88
C ALA A 171 3.65 12.35 4.33
N GLY A 172 4.90 12.09 3.96
CA GLY A 172 6.05 12.91 4.31
C GLY A 172 6.60 12.60 5.69
N ASP A 173 7.27 13.57 6.28
CA ASP A 173 8.01 13.50 7.54
C ASP A 173 7.09 13.96 8.67
N ILE A 174 6.34 13.00 9.22
CA ILE A 174 5.30 13.19 10.23
C ILE A 174 5.41 12.08 11.29
N ALA A 175 5.72 12.47 12.53
CA ALA A 175 5.89 11.53 13.63
C ALA A 175 4.57 10.82 14.01
N GLN A 176 3.47 11.57 14.00
CA GLN A 176 2.14 11.11 14.37
C GLN A 176 1.20 11.30 13.19
N LEU A 177 1.09 10.25 12.37
CA LEU A 177 0.45 10.31 11.06
C LEU A 177 -0.98 10.87 11.15
N GLU A 178 -1.79 10.38 12.10
CA GLU A 178 -3.25 10.55 12.08
C GLU A 178 -3.78 11.62 13.04
N THR A 179 -2.99 12.05 14.02
CA THR A 179 -3.45 12.84 15.17
C THR A 179 -4.18 14.12 14.78
N TRP A 180 -3.70 14.85 13.78
CA TRP A 180 -4.41 16.04 13.29
C TRP A 180 -5.83 15.68 12.83
N CYS A 181 -5.93 14.63 12.02
CA CYS A 181 -7.15 14.23 11.36
C CYS A 181 -8.17 13.68 12.37
N GLU A 182 -7.71 12.93 13.38
CA GLU A 182 -8.55 12.45 14.47
C GLU A 182 -9.19 13.58 15.28
N LEU A 183 -8.42 14.65 15.53
CA LEU A 183 -8.87 15.79 16.34
C LEU A 183 -9.79 16.75 15.56
N HIS A 184 -9.56 16.92 14.26
CA HIS A 184 -10.17 18.01 13.51
C HIS A 184 -11.24 17.57 12.50
N VAL A 185 -11.20 16.33 11.98
CA VAL A 185 -12.16 15.88 10.96
C VAL A 185 -13.56 15.74 11.59
N PRO A 186 -14.55 16.54 11.16
CA PRO A 186 -15.91 16.44 11.68
C PRO A 186 -16.51 15.07 11.37
N LYS A 187 -17.31 14.53 12.29
CA LYS A 187 -17.99 13.23 12.10
C LYS A 187 -19.33 13.33 11.35
N ALA A 188 -19.82 14.56 11.11
CA ALA A 188 -20.99 14.81 10.28
C ALA A 188 -20.58 15.09 8.83
N PHE A 189 -21.21 14.40 7.87
CA PHE A 189 -20.81 14.44 6.45
C PHE A 189 -20.79 15.86 5.86
N ASP A 190 -21.81 16.67 6.16
CA ASP A 190 -21.89 18.05 5.64
C ASP A 190 -20.88 19.00 6.29
N ALA A 191 -20.46 18.70 7.53
CA ALA A 191 -19.39 19.44 8.20
C ALA A 191 -18.01 19.01 7.67
N ALA A 192 -17.80 17.72 7.41
CA ALA A 192 -16.54 17.21 6.88
C ALA A 192 -16.23 17.69 5.45
N LYS A 193 -17.27 17.99 4.65
CA LYS A 193 -17.12 18.64 3.34
C LYS A 193 -16.52 20.05 3.41
N GLN A 194 -16.63 20.73 4.56
CA GLN A 194 -16.10 22.08 4.71
C GLN A 194 -14.56 22.09 4.66
N LEU A 195 -13.97 23.27 4.46
CA LEU A 195 -12.52 23.41 4.31
C LEU A 195 -11.81 23.82 5.62
N ASN A 196 -12.54 24.19 6.66
CA ASN A 196 -12.04 24.87 7.86
C ASN A 196 -11.30 24.00 8.87
N TRP A 197 -11.33 22.68 8.73
CA TRP A 197 -10.63 21.72 9.61
C TRP A 197 -9.31 21.22 9.03
N ARG A 198 -9.05 21.49 7.75
CA ARG A 198 -7.90 20.94 7.03
C ARG A 198 -6.61 21.55 7.56
N PRO A 199 -5.55 20.74 7.75
CA PRO A 199 -4.29 21.30 8.19
C PRO A 199 -3.75 22.26 7.13
N ASN A 200 -3.03 23.29 7.59
CA ASN A 200 -2.31 24.17 6.69
C ASN A 200 -1.34 23.32 5.85
N ILE A 201 -1.26 23.62 4.54
CA ILE A 201 -0.31 22.97 3.64
C ILE A 201 1.11 23.07 4.15
N ASP A 202 1.46 24.16 4.82
CA ASP A 202 2.78 24.35 5.37
C ASP A 202 3.14 23.35 6.48
N TRP A 203 2.18 22.79 7.23
CA TRP A 203 2.48 21.92 8.38
C TRP A 203 2.78 20.46 8.02
N HIS A 204 2.46 20.04 6.81
CA HIS A 204 2.71 18.69 6.32
C HIS A 204 3.57 18.81 5.08
N ASN A 205 4.48 17.89 4.79
CA ASN A 205 5.41 17.99 3.65
C ASN A 205 5.34 16.82 2.67
N GLY A 206 4.48 15.82 2.93
CA GLY A 206 4.22 14.75 1.96
C GLY A 206 3.33 15.17 0.80
N ILE A 207 3.00 14.20 -0.05
CA ILE A 207 2.15 14.42 -1.21
C ILE A 207 0.65 14.18 -0.94
N GLY A 208 0.33 13.64 0.23
CA GLY A 208 -1.05 13.43 0.68
C GLY A 208 -1.17 13.45 2.20
N TYR A 209 -2.21 14.11 2.70
CA TYR A 209 -2.64 14.10 4.10
C TYR A 209 -4.15 14.43 4.16
N CYS A 210 -4.80 14.29 5.31
CA CYS A 210 -6.27 14.38 5.36
C CYS A 210 -6.83 15.70 4.81
N GLY A 211 -7.69 15.57 3.81
CA GLY A 211 -8.34 16.66 3.09
C GLY A 211 -7.40 17.50 2.21
N ALA A 212 -6.14 17.11 2.08
CA ALA A 212 -5.15 17.88 1.32
C ALA A 212 -5.46 17.90 -0.17
N ILE A 213 -5.17 19.04 -0.81
CA ILE A 213 -5.12 19.16 -2.26
C ILE A 213 -3.69 19.57 -2.62
N ILE A 214 -2.89 18.57 -3.01
CA ILE A 214 -1.53 18.77 -3.48
C ILE A 214 -1.55 18.82 -5.01
N GLN A 215 -0.79 19.75 -5.58
CA GLN A 215 -0.64 19.94 -7.03
C GLN A 215 0.84 19.80 -7.36
N PHE A 216 1.20 19.52 -8.62
CA PHE A 216 2.62 19.43 -8.98
C PHE A 216 3.42 20.71 -8.69
N ARG A 217 2.78 21.89 -8.76
CA ARG A 217 3.42 23.16 -8.36
C ARG A 217 3.83 23.22 -6.88
N HIS A 218 3.28 22.37 -6.02
CA HIS A 218 3.65 22.28 -4.61
C HIS A 218 4.82 21.31 -4.38
N ILE A 219 5.31 20.61 -5.42
CA ILE A 219 6.44 19.68 -5.37
C ILE A 219 7.67 20.39 -5.94
N THR A 220 8.31 21.21 -5.11
CA THR A 220 9.44 22.05 -5.52
C THR A 220 10.77 21.30 -5.57
N ASP A 221 10.89 20.15 -4.89
CA ASP A 221 12.03 19.21 -5.00
C ASP A 221 12.02 18.45 -6.36
N GLY A 222 10.89 18.49 -7.07
CA GLY A 222 10.73 17.90 -8.39
C GLY A 222 10.10 16.51 -8.33
N THR A 223 9.25 16.24 -9.33
CA THR A 223 8.42 15.03 -9.36
C THR A 223 9.21 13.72 -9.47
N SER A 224 10.46 13.77 -9.93
CA SER A 224 11.36 12.60 -10.01
C SER A 224 12.11 12.30 -8.72
N ASN A 225 12.10 13.23 -7.75
CA ASN A 225 12.82 13.11 -6.47
C ASN A 225 11.88 12.84 -5.29
N THR A 226 10.60 13.20 -5.43
CA THR A 226 9.58 13.01 -4.39
C THR A 226 8.82 11.69 -4.55
N TYR A 227 8.80 10.88 -3.50
CA TYR A 227 8.01 9.66 -3.39
C TYR A 227 6.52 9.93 -3.56
N ALA A 228 5.87 9.08 -4.35
CA ALA A 228 4.43 9.05 -4.51
C ALA A 228 3.81 7.88 -3.74
N VAL A 229 4.20 6.66 -4.10
CA VAL A 229 3.60 5.42 -3.61
C VAL A 229 4.66 4.32 -3.52
N GLY A 230 4.65 3.54 -2.45
CA GLY A 230 5.61 2.48 -2.22
C GLY A 230 5.02 1.27 -1.53
N GLU A 231 5.79 0.19 -1.48
CA GLU A 231 5.48 -0.95 -0.64
C GLU A 231 5.54 -0.54 0.84
N ARG A 232 4.68 -1.12 1.67
CA ARG A 232 4.55 -0.76 3.08
C ARG A 232 4.92 -1.92 4.00
N PHE A 233 5.42 -1.61 5.20
CA PHE A 233 5.69 -2.62 6.22
C PHE A 233 4.38 -3.22 6.74
N LEU A 234 4.34 -4.55 6.86
CA LEU A 234 3.27 -5.31 7.49
C LEU A 234 3.80 -6.55 8.23
N GLU A 235 3.04 -7.00 9.22
CA GLU A 235 3.21 -8.29 9.89
C GLU A 235 2.56 -9.39 9.01
N PRO A 236 3.35 -10.29 8.39
CA PRO A 236 2.83 -11.26 7.41
C PRO A 236 1.70 -12.15 7.95
N GLU A 237 1.87 -12.78 9.11
CA GLU A 237 0.87 -13.71 9.64
C GLU A 237 -0.38 -12.98 10.14
N ALA A 238 -0.21 -11.81 10.76
CA ALA A 238 -1.33 -11.00 11.23
C ALA A 238 -2.15 -10.46 10.04
N SER A 239 -1.50 -10.02 8.96
CA SER A 239 -2.17 -9.51 7.76
C SER A 239 -3.05 -10.57 7.09
N LEU A 240 -2.59 -11.83 7.04
CA LEU A 240 -3.35 -12.93 6.47
C LEU A 240 -4.59 -13.32 7.30
N ARG A 241 -4.58 -13.01 8.60
CA ARG A 241 -5.72 -13.23 9.52
C ARG A 241 -6.65 -12.02 9.62
N GLY A 242 -6.27 -10.88 9.03
CA GLY A 242 -6.99 -9.61 9.16
C GLY A 242 -6.78 -8.91 10.51
N GLU A 243 -5.72 -9.28 11.24
CA GLU A 243 -5.40 -8.79 12.59
C GLU A 243 -4.27 -7.75 12.63
N ALA A 244 -3.64 -7.45 11.49
CA ALA A 244 -2.59 -6.43 11.45
C ALA A 244 -3.18 -5.03 11.65
N LYS A 245 -2.68 -4.28 12.66
CA LYS A 245 -3.25 -3.01 13.13
C LYS A 245 -3.33 -1.91 12.06
N ALA A 246 -2.39 -1.89 11.12
CA ALA A 246 -2.34 -0.94 10.01
C ALA A 246 -2.71 -1.60 8.67
N ASP A 247 -3.55 -2.63 8.74
CA ASP A 247 -4.17 -3.33 7.62
C ASP A 247 -5.56 -3.81 8.06
N ASP A 248 -6.28 -2.99 8.83
CA ASP A 248 -7.57 -3.30 9.44
C ASP A 248 -8.75 -2.52 8.85
N TRP A 249 -8.51 -1.48 8.04
CA TRP A 249 -9.51 -0.76 7.23
C TRP A 249 -9.46 -1.08 5.73
N PRO A 250 -10.59 -0.94 5.01
CA PRO A 250 -10.62 -1.25 3.59
C PRO A 250 -9.80 -0.24 2.79
N MET A 251 -9.22 -0.69 1.69
CA MET A 251 -8.32 0.12 0.85
C MET A 251 -8.95 1.36 0.22
N TYR A 252 -10.27 1.56 0.36
CA TYR A 252 -11.01 2.70 -0.21
C TYR A 252 -11.23 3.84 0.79
N ASN A 253 -10.72 3.68 2.01
CA ASN A 253 -10.87 4.66 3.07
C ASN A 253 -9.98 5.89 2.90
N GLY A 254 -10.27 6.90 3.72
CA GLY A 254 -9.53 8.14 3.80
C GLY A 254 -8.14 7.98 4.41
N PHE A 255 -7.63 9.07 4.97
CA PHE A 255 -6.24 9.16 5.36
C PHE A 255 -6.03 8.41 6.68
N GLN A 256 -5.18 7.39 6.62
CA GLN A 256 -4.91 6.47 7.71
C GLN A 256 -3.55 5.77 7.49
N ASP A 257 -3.00 5.19 8.55
CA ASP A 257 -1.88 4.27 8.50
C ASP A 257 -2.17 2.95 7.74
N ASP A 258 -3.37 2.69 7.26
CA ASP A 258 -3.62 1.63 6.27
C ASP A 258 -3.15 2.01 4.86
N LEU A 259 -3.21 3.29 4.50
CA LEU A 259 -3.01 3.75 3.12
C LEU A 259 -1.86 4.73 2.97
N MET A 260 -1.28 5.18 4.08
CA MET A 260 -0.28 6.23 4.12
C MET A 260 0.91 5.79 4.95
N ARG A 261 2.11 6.26 4.59
CA ARG A 261 3.34 6.01 5.34
C ARG A 261 4.16 7.27 5.46
N SER A 262 4.91 7.34 6.56
CA SER A 262 5.80 8.45 6.86
C SER A 262 7.25 8.07 6.61
N VAL A 263 8.05 9.09 6.31
CA VAL A 263 9.52 9.05 6.25
C VAL A 263 10.16 9.79 7.44
N TYR A 264 9.44 9.94 8.55
CA TYR A 264 9.84 10.79 9.67
C TYR A 264 11.25 10.52 10.17
N TYR A 265 12.05 11.57 10.34
CA TYR A 265 13.36 11.46 10.97
C TYR A 265 13.77 12.76 11.66
N ASP A 266 14.16 12.64 12.93
CA ASP A 266 14.75 13.70 13.73
C ASP A 266 16.12 13.23 14.25
N PRO A 267 17.23 13.93 13.94
CA PRO A 267 18.56 13.55 14.43
C PRO A 267 18.69 13.63 15.96
N ALA A 268 17.81 14.33 16.67
CA ALA A 268 17.74 14.32 18.13
C ALA A 268 17.11 13.02 18.69
N PHE A 269 16.29 12.32 17.88
CA PHE A 269 15.61 11.08 18.23
C PHE A 269 15.78 10.01 17.13
N PRO A 270 17.03 9.58 16.85
CA PRO A 270 17.32 8.70 15.72
C PRO A 270 16.61 7.34 15.81
N ASP A 271 16.32 6.85 17.03
CA ASP A 271 15.60 5.59 17.25
C ASP A 271 14.12 5.65 16.80
N LYS A 272 13.57 6.86 16.62
CA LYS A 272 12.21 7.06 16.10
C LYS A 272 12.14 7.16 14.57
N ALA A 273 13.28 7.06 13.87
CA ALA A 273 13.34 7.22 12.42
C ALA A 273 12.44 6.19 11.69
N GLN A 274 11.63 6.63 10.75
CA GLN A 274 10.74 5.76 9.97
C GLN A 274 11.45 5.21 8.73
N ILE A 275 12.60 4.55 8.95
CA ILE A 275 13.39 3.92 7.89
C ILE A 275 12.64 2.67 7.39
N PRO A 276 12.67 2.34 6.10
CA PRO A 276 11.98 1.17 5.59
C PRO A 276 12.45 -0.14 6.22
N LYS A 277 11.53 -1.08 6.39
CA LYS A 277 11.81 -2.36 7.08
C LYS A 277 11.32 -3.58 6.29
N PRO A 278 12.02 -4.73 6.34
CA PRO A 278 11.46 -5.98 5.86
C PRO A 278 10.24 -6.37 6.73
N ASP A 279 9.22 -6.95 6.10
CA ASP A 279 8.05 -7.47 6.80
C ASP A 279 8.48 -8.52 7.85
N VAL A 280 8.00 -8.37 9.07
CA VAL A 280 8.30 -9.26 10.20
C VAL A 280 7.15 -9.24 11.20
N ASP A 281 6.78 -10.40 11.73
CA ASP A 281 5.73 -10.51 12.76
C ASP A 281 6.22 -10.10 14.15
N GLY A 282 5.30 -9.66 15.00
CA GLY A 282 5.57 -9.29 16.40
C GLY A 282 6.20 -7.91 16.56
N VAL A 283 6.20 -7.09 15.50
CA VAL A 283 6.75 -5.74 15.51
C VAL A 283 5.71 -4.76 14.99
N GLU A 284 5.26 -3.87 15.87
CA GLU A 284 4.31 -2.81 15.53
C GLU A 284 5.06 -1.55 15.05
N ASP A 285 5.27 -1.46 13.74
CA ASP A 285 5.96 -0.35 13.06
C ASP A 285 5.08 0.22 11.92
N SER A 286 3.79 0.46 12.22
CA SER A 286 2.73 0.73 11.23
C SER A 286 2.97 1.91 10.30
N TYR A 287 3.74 2.91 10.71
CA TYR A 287 3.96 4.13 9.93
C TYR A 287 5.09 4.03 8.90
N ARG A 288 5.85 2.92 8.87
CA ARG A 288 7.00 2.74 7.97
C ARG A 288 6.63 2.17 6.61
N PHE A 289 7.29 2.68 5.58
CA PHE A 289 7.42 1.91 4.35
C PHE A 289 8.16 0.59 4.61
N GLY A 290 8.03 -0.38 3.71
CA GLY A 290 8.62 -1.70 3.92
C GLY A 290 8.32 -2.66 2.78
N SER A 291 8.74 -3.91 2.89
CA SER A 291 8.47 -4.90 1.85
C SER A 291 8.57 -6.34 2.35
N SER A 292 7.82 -7.23 1.71
CA SER A 292 8.00 -8.68 1.83
C SER A 292 9.16 -9.20 0.98
N HIS A 293 9.71 -8.36 0.09
CA HIS A 293 10.88 -8.70 -0.70
C HIS A 293 12.17 -8.55 0.13
N PRO A 294 13.08 -9.54 0.12
CA PRO A 294 14.31 -9.47 0.90
C PRO A 294 15.34 -8.48 0.37
N SER A 295 15.21 -8.03 -0.89
CA SER A 295 16.17 -7.16 -1.59
C SER A 295 15.97 -5.66 -1.33
N GLY A 296 14.92 -5.29 -0.58
CA GLY A 296 14.51 -3.89 -0.37
C GLY A 296 13.08 -3.67 -0.83
N LEU A 297 12.65 -2.41 -0.82
CA LEU A 297 11.30 -2.02 -1.24
C LEU A 297 11.30 -1.30 -2.58
N ASN A 298 10.23 -1.51 -3.35
CA ASN A 298 9.95 -0.69 -4.53
C ASN A 298 9.24 0.61 -4.12
N MET A 299 9.72 1.72 -4.68
CA MET A 299 9.18 3.06 -4.44
C MET A 299 8.97 3.79 -5.76
N GLY A 300 7.75 4.27 -6.00
CA GLY A 300 7.36 5.06 -7.15
C GLY A 300 7.47 6.55 -6.84
N MET A 301 8.09 7.30 -7.74
CA MET A 301 8.19 8.77 -7.69
C MET A 301 6.96 9.42 -8.32
N CYS A 302 6.71 10.70 -8.06
CA CYS A 302 5.56 11.43 -8.62
C CYS A 302 5.55 11.56 -10.15
N ASP A 303 6.68 11.36 -10.83
CA ASP A 303 6.79 11.31 -12.29
C ASP A 303 6.50 9.92 -12.89
N GLY A 304 6.17 8.95 -12.03
CA GLY A 304 5.95 7.57 -12.42
C GLY A 304 7.21 6.71 -12.44
N SER A 305 8.43 7.25 -12.32
CA SER A 305 9.63 6.42 -12.23
C SER A 305 9.61 5.54 -10.98
N VAL A 306 10.30 4.40 -11.00
CA VAL A 306 10.32 3.46 -9.86
C VAL A 306 11.76 3.13 -9.53
N THR A 307 12.10 3.19 -8.26
CA THR A 307 13.41 2.82 -7.72
C THR A 307 13.25 1.75 -6.66
N THR A 308 14.32 1.00 -6.41
CA THR A 308 14.37 0.09 -5.27
C THR A 308 15.20 0.76 -4.18
N ILE A 309 14.65 0.83 -2.98
CA ILE A 309 15.26 1.44 -1.81
C ILE A 309 15.78 0.33 -0.89
N SER A 310 16.99 0.50 -0.37
CA SER A 310 17.58 -0.40 0.63
C SER A 310 16.92 -0.19 1.99
N PHE A 311 16.82 -1.25 2.80
CA PHE A 311 16.45 -1.13 4.21
C PHE A 311 17.54 -0.43 5.05
N ASP A 312 18.76 -0.33 4.52
CA ASP A 312 19.88 0.40 5.12
C ASP A 312 20.04 1.83 4.58
N ILE A 313 18.99 2.41 3.97
CA ILE A 313 19.03 3.78 3.47
C ILE A 313 19.33 4.77 4.60
N ASP A 314 20.16 5.78 4.30
CA ASP A 314 20.41 6.88 5.22
C ASP A 314 19.08 7.58 5.59
N PRO A 315 18.79 7.78 6.88
CA PRO A 315 17.49 8.31 7.31
C PRO A 315 17.20 9.71 6.77
N GLU A 316 18.22 10.56 6.63
CA GLU A 316 18.06 11.91 6.09
C GLU A 316 17.78 11.87 4.58
N VAL A 317 18.43 10.97 3.85
CA VAL A 317 18.13 10.75 2.43
C VAL A 317 16.69 10.24 2.25
N HIS A 318 16.25 9.28 3.06
CA HIS A 318 14.88 8.76 3.00
C HIS A 318 13.85 9.84 3.32
N ARG A 319 14.11 10.63 4.38
CA ARG A 319 13.30 11.77 4.80
C ARG A 319 13.13 12.78 3.67
N ARG A 320 14.23 13.21 3.03
CA ARG A 320 14.19 14.19 1.94
C ARG A 320 13.37 13.71 0.75
N SER A 321 13.53 12.45 0.32
CA SER A 321 12.71 11.92 -0.78
C SER A 321 11.21 11.80 -0.46
N GLY A 322 10.82 11.77 0.81
CA GLY A 322 9.40 11.88 1.18
C GLY A 322 8.89 13.32 1.31
N HIS A 323 9.77 14.33 1.26
CA HIS A 323 9.36 15.73 1.25
C HIS A 323 9.03 16.19 -0.16
N ARG A 324 8.06 17.10 -0.27
CA ARG A 324 7.78 17.82 -1.51
C ARG A 324 8.60 19.10 -1.67
N SER A 325 9.37 19.51 -0.67
CA SER A 325 10.16 20.75 -0.66
C SER A 325 11.41 20.65 0.20
N ASP A 326 12.59 20.96 -0.37
CA ASP A 326 13.90 20.81 0.26
C ASP A 326 14.28 21.86 1.33
N GLU A 327 13.52 22.94 1.48
CA GLU A 327 13.86 24.03 2.43
C GLU A 327 13.43 23.76 3.88
N GLY A 328 13.20 22.48 4.22
CA GLY A 328 13.45 21.90 5.55
C GLY A 328 13.29 22.83 6.76
N GLY A 329 12.05 23.22 7.08
CA GLY A 329 11.70 23.48 8.47
C GLY A 329 11.19 22.20 9.10
N PRO A 330 11.62 21.81 10.32
CA PRO A 330 10.84 20.85 11.10
C PRO A 330 9.45 21.45 11.32
N ARG A 331 8.39 20.75 10.91
CA ARG A 331 7.02 21.26 10.97
C ARG A 331 6.00 20.31 11.61
N GLN A 332 6.47 19.44 12.48
CA GLN A 332 5.82 19.26 13.78
C GLN A 332 6.91 19.18 14.84
N PRO A 333 7.01 20.15 15.78
CA PRO A 333 7.72 19.87 17.00
C PRO A 333 6.89 18.81 17.75
N ASP A 334 7.49 17.65 18.01
CA ASP A 334 7.11 16.88 19.20
C ASP A 334 7.04 17.89 20.36
N HIS A 335 5.84 18.02 20.96
CA HIS A 335 5.47 18.86 22.12
C HIS A 335 4.81 20.23 21.87
N ASP A 336 3.55 20.25 21.41
CA ASP A 336 2.52 21.03 22.13
C ASP A 336 1.10 20.42 21.95
N PRO A 337 0.52 19.79 22.98
CA PRO A 337 -0.89 19.36 22.95
C PRO A 337 -1.89 20.53 23.05
N LYS A 338 -1.43 21.79 22.98
CA LYS A 338 -2.23 23.01 23.17
C LYS A 338 -1.82 24.19 22.27
N LEU A 339 -1.76 24.03 20.95
CA LEU A 339 -1.89 25.19 20.05
C LEU A 339 -2.74 24.80 18.83
N PRO A 340 -3.62 25.72 18.40
CA PRO A 340 -5.07 25.64 18.52
C PRO A 340 -5.75 24.54 17.72
#